data_AF-A0A935KTM4-F1
#
_entry.id   AF-A0A935KTM4-F1
#
_cell.length_a   1.000
_cell.length_b   1.000
_cell.length_c   1.000
_cell.angle_alpha   90.00
_cell.angle_beta   90.00
_cell.angle_gamma   90.00
#
_symmetry.space_group_name_H-M   'P 1'
#
loop_
_entity.id
_entity.type
_entity.pdbx_description
1 polymer ?
#
loop_
_entity_poly.entity_id
_entity_poly.type
_entity_poly.pdbx_seq_one_letter_code
_entity_poly.pdbx_strand_id
1 'polypeptide(L)'
;MNSGYDYSLNDVTYLDSTTAIAVGSNSMDNGTFIFRSTNSGNNWTNVGNSSTSTFLYSVCKVDNNVLSITGSRVFMRSTNRGASWTTVSGITGESLSSVDFSDPLRGQ
;
A
#
# COMPACT_ATOMS: atom_id res chain seq x y z
N MET A 1 -12.86 14.66 -22.54
CA MET A 1 -11.91 15.40 -21.67
C MET A 1 -10.80 14.44 -21.28
N ASN A 2 -9.77 14.29 -22.12
CA ASN A 2 -8.53 13.61 -21.75
C ASN A 2 -7.60 14.68 -21.19
N SER A 3 -7.70 14.96 -19.89
CA SER A 3 -6.58 15.65 -19.24
C SER A 3 -5.42 14.66 -19.27
N GLY A 4 -4.32 15.00 -19.95
CA GLY A 4 -3.17 14.13 -20.18
C GLY A 4 -2.39 13.74 -18.93
N TYR A 5 -3.08 13.30 -17.88
CA TYR A 5 -2.52 12.65 -16.72
C TYR A 5 -3.09 11.23 -16.69
N ASP A 6 -2.33 10.28 -17.20
CA ASP A 6 -2.71 8.86 -17.17
C ASP A 6 -2.41 8.31 -15.77
N TYR A 7 -3.24 8.71 -14.80
CA TYR A 7 -3.29 8.08 -13.49
C TYR A 7 -3.97 6.71 -13.65
N SER A 8 -3.19 5.65 -13.56
CA SER A 8 -3.71 4.28 -13.51
C SER A 8 -4.01 3.93 -12.06
N LEU A 9 -5.28 3.78 -11.74
CA LEU A 9 -5.72 3.20 -10.47
C LEU A 9 -5.54 1.68 -10.58
N ASN A 10 -4.71 1.11 -9.70
CA ASN A 10 -4.39 -0.31 -9.74
C ASN A 10 -5.27 -1.11 -8.79
N ASP A 11 -5.57 -0.56 -7.61
CA ASP A 11 -6.41 -1.25 -6.61
C ASP A 11 -7.07 -0.26 -5.64
N VAL A 12 -8.20 -0.68 -5.05
CA VAL A 12 -8.92 0.08 -4.02
C VAL A 12 -9.53 -0.88 -2.99
N THR A 13 -9.33 -0.57 -1.71
CA THR A 13 -9.89 -1.35 -0.60
C THR A 13 -10.65 -0.46 0.39
N TYR A 14 -11.78 -0.96 0.88
CA TYR A 14 -12.55 -0.32 1.93
C TYR A 14 -12.19 -0.93 3.29
N LEU A 15 -11.85 -0.09 4.26
CA LEU A 15 -11.59 -0.53 5.62
C LEU A 15 -12.90 -0.66 6.41
N ASP A 16 -13.85 0.24 6.11
CA ASP A 16 -15.23 0.30 6.62
C ASP A 16 -16.12 1.12 5.66
N SER A 17 -17.32 1.50 6.10
CA SER A 17 -18.31 2.26 5.30
C SER A 17 -17.87 3.68 4.91
N THR A 18 -16.84 4.23 5.55
CA THR A 18 -16.38 5.62 5.36
C THR A 18 -14.94 5.70 4.90
N THR A 19 -14.09 4.74 5.27
CA THR A 19 -12.66 4.78 5.05
C THR A 19 -12.26 3.86 3.89
N ALA A 20 -11.58 4.43 2.90
CA ALA A 20 -11.07 3.70 1.74
C ALA A 20 -9.62 4.08 1.43
N ILE A 21 -8.88 3.14 0.85
CA ILE A 21 -7.51 3.32 0.38
C ILE A 21 -7.43 2.93 -1.09
N ALA A 22 -6.84 3.79 -1.89
CA ALA A 22 -6.64 3.62 -3.32
C ALA A 22 -5.13 3.70 -3.63
N VAL A 23 -4.64 2.79 -4.47
CA VAL A 23 -3.24 2.77 -4.91
C VAL A 23 -3.16 2.79 -6.42
N GLY A 24 -2.14 3.46 -6.94
CA GLY A 24 -1.93 3.52 -8.37
C GLY A 24 -0.61 4.14 -8.76
N SER A 25 -0.46 4.31 -10.07
CA SER A 25 0.75 4.83 -10.70
C SER A 25 0.43 5.90 -11.72
N ASN A 26 1.31 6.89 -11.82
CA ASN A 26 1.29 7.89 -12.86
C ASN A 26 2.34 7.51 -13.92
N SER A 27 1.89 7.39 -15.17
CA SER A 27 2.77 7.00 -16.28
C SER A 27 3.76 8.10 -16.67
N MET A 28 3.51 9.37 -16.31
CA MET A 28 4.36 10.50 -16.72
C MET A 28 5.67 10.60 -15.95
N ASP A 29 5.63 10.36 -14.63
CA ASP A 29 6.79 10.53 -13.74
C ASP A 29 7.26 9.22 -13.10
N ASN A 30 6.67 8.08 -13.49
CA ASN A 30 6.79 6.81 -12.77
C ASN A 30 6.48 6.95 -11.28
N GLY A 31 5.68 7.95 -10.93
CA GLY A 31 5.24 8.23 -9.58
C GLY A 31 4.20 7.23 -9.14
N THR A 32 4.17 6.95 -7.85
CA THR A 32 3.09 6.19 -7.24
C THR A 32 2.35 7.02 -6.24
N PHE A 33 1.07 6.71 -6.08
CA PHE A 33 0.22 7.42 -5.15
C PHE A 33 -0.54 6.43 -4.29
N ILE A 34 -0.70 6.83 -3.02
CA ILE A 34 -1.56 6.17 -2.08
C ILE A 34 -2.54 7.23 -1.61
N PHE A 35 -3.80 7.07 -1.99
CA PHE A 35 -4.87 7.97 -1.62
C PHE A 35 -5.72 7.36 -0.51
N ARG A 36 -6.12 8.18 0.44
CA ARG A 36 -7.03 7.82 1.53
C ARG A 36 -8.27 8.68 1.52
N SER A 37 -9.42 8.06 1.67
CA SER A 37 -10.70 8.72 1.92
C SER A 37 -11.21 8.37 3.31
N THR A 38 -11.93 9.30 3.94
CA THR A 38 -12.68 9.10 5.21
C THR A 38 -14.13 9.53 5.09
N ASN A 39 -14.63 9.72 3.88
CA ASN A 39 -15.98 10.18 3.60
C ASN A 39 -16.61 9.38 2.45
N SER A 40 -16.42 8.06 2.48
CA SER A 40 -17.01 7.10 1.54
C SER A 40 -16.58 7.33 0.08
N GLY A 41 -15.35 7.81 -0.13
CA GLY A 41 -14.79 8.02 -1.46
C GLY A 41 -15.14 9.37 -2.10
N ASN A 42 -15.83 10.28 -1.38
CA ASN A 42 -16.18 11.61 -1.89
C ASN A 42 -14.96 12.52 -2.04
N ASN A 43 -14.01 12.45 -1.09
CA ASN A 43 -12.73 13.15 -1.14
C ASN A 43 -11.58 12.19 -0.84
N TRP A 44 -10.42 12.47 -1.45
CA TRP A 44 -9.22 11.67 -1.33
C TRP A 44 -8.02 12.57 -0.98
N THR A 45 -7.19 12.11 -0.06
CA THR A 45 -5.96 12.81 0.36
C THR A 45 -4.77 11.91 0.09
N ASN A 46 -3.70 12.45 -0.51
CA ASN A 46 -2.47 11.70 -0.72
C ASN A 46 -1.79 11.46 0.64
N VAL A 47 -1.58 10.18 0.97
CA VAL A 47 -0.92 9.70 2.19
C VAL A 47 0.32 8.86 1.87
N GLY A 48 0.69 8.78 0.58
CA GLY A 48 1.87 8.06 0.13
C GLY A 48 3.15 8.82 0.44
N ASN A 49 4.21 8.07 0.69
CA ASN A 49 5.55 8.65 0.76
C ASN A 49 6.02 8.94 -0.67
N SER A 50 6.52 10.15 -0.94
CA SER A 50 7.05 10.55 -2.25
C SER A 50 8.33 9.82 -2.68
N SER A 51 8.86 8.92 -1.85
CA SER A 51 10.16 8.26 -2.05
C SER A 51 10.11 6.95 -2.82
N THR A 52 8.92 6.45 -3.21
CA THR A 52 8.77 5.18 -3.93
C THR A 52 8.52 5.40 -5.41
N SER A 53 9.59 5.49 -6.21
CA SER A 53 9.54 5.48 -7.69
C SER A 53 9.30 4.07 -8.25
N THR A 54 8.45 3.28 -7.61
CA THR A 54 8.20 1.86 -7.93
C THR A 54 6.72 1.59 -7.97
N PHE A 55 6.24 0.97 -9.05
CA PHE A 55 4.83 0.63 -9.24
C PHE A 55 4.23 -0.10 -8.03
N LEU A 56 3.08 0.41 -7.54
CA LEU A 56 2.25 -0.25 -6.54
C LEU A 56 1.14 -1.02 -7.25
N TYR A 57 0.93 -2.27 -6.89
CA TYR A 57 0.01 -3.16 -7.61
C TYR A 57 -1.27 -3.44 -6.85
N SER A 58 -1.19 -3.64 -5.54
CA SER A 58 -2.35 -4.03 -4.74
C SER A 58 -2.23 -3.53 -3.30
N VAL A 59 -3.39 -3.32 -2.68
CA VAL A 59 -3.55 -2.99 -1.27
C VAL A 59 -4.46 -4.00 -0.59
N CYS A 60 -4.00 -4.55 0.53
CA CYS A 60 -4.73 -5.54 1.30
C CYS A 60 -4.95 -5.07 2.75
N LYS A 61 -6.16 -5.28 3.25
CA LYS A 61 -6.49 -5.13 4.68
C LYS A 61 -6.08 -6.41 5.39
N VAL A 62 -5.09 -6.30 6.27
CA VAL A 62 -4.62 -7.42 7.12
C VAL A 62 -5.45 -7.49 8.41
N ASP A 63 -5.79 -6.34 8.97
CA ASP A 63 -6.64 -6.18 10.15
C ASP A 63 -7.35 -4.82 10.10
N ASN A 64 -8.20 -4.50 11.08
CA ASN A 64 -8.90 -3.23 11.21
C ASN A 64 -7.98 -2.01 11.21
N ASN A 65 -6.74 -2.15 11.66
CA ASN A 65 -5.75 -1.07 11.69
C ASN A 65 -4.55 -1.31 10.78
N VAL A 66 -4.35 -2.54 10.32
CA VAL A 66 -3.15 -2.96 9.61
C VAL A 66 -3.45 -3.17 8.14
N LEU A 67 -2.67 -2.54 7.29
CA LEU A 67 -2.74 -2.69 5.84
C LEU A 67 -1.35 -2.96 5.26
N SER A 68 -1.35 -3.65 4.13
CA SER A 68 -0.15 -3.93 3.36
C SER A 68 -0.36 -3.53 1.91
N ILE A 69 0.67 -2.91 1.32
CA ILE A 69 0.73 -2.61 -0.10
C ILE A 69 1.91 -3.37 -0.68
N THR A 70 1.67 -4.00 -1.83
CA THR A 70 2.70 -4.68 -2.62
C THR A 70 2.93 -3.93 -3.92
N GLY A 71 4.20 -3.73 -4.25
CA GLY A 71 4.65 -3.19 -5.53
C GLY A 71 5.83 -3.97 -6.09
N SER A 72 6.40 -3.52 -7.20
CA SER A 72 7.43 -4.26 -7.96
C SER A 72 8.68 -4.63 -7.16
N ARG A 73 9.14 -3.73 -6.29
CA ARG A 73 10.30 -3.91 -5.41
C ARG A 73 10.07 -3.32 -4.03
N VAL A 74 8.81 -3.12 -3.69
CA VAL A 74 8.41 -2.41 -2.48
C VAL A 74 7.31 -3.19 -1.78
N PHE A 75 7.45 -3.30 -0.48
CA PHE A 75 6.36 -3.69 0.40
C PHE A 75 6.20 -2.58 1.42
N MET A 76 4.98 -2.10 1.60
CA MET A 76 4.68 -1.08 2.58
C MET A 76 3.66 -1.62 3.56
N ARG A 77 3.80 -1.23 4.82
CA ARG A 77 2.86 -1.56 5.88
C ARG A 77 2.36 -0.28 6.53
N SER A 78 1.07 -0.26 6.81
CA SER A 78 0.44 0.73 7.68
C SER A 78 -0.08 0.01 8.92
N THR A 79 0.04 0.64 10.08
CA THR A 79 -0.54 0.18 11.36
C THR A 79 -1.57 1.17 11.91
N ASN A 80 -1.88 2.21 11.14
CA ASN A 80 -2.77 3.32 11.52
C ASN A 80 -3.83 3.57 10.45
N ARG A 81 -4.43 2.49 9.92
CA ARG A 81 -5.57 2.56 8.97
C ARG A 81 -5.25 3.32 7.68
N GLY A 82 -4.01 3.18 7.21
CA GLY A 82 -3.52 3.80 5.98
C GLY A 82 -3.26 5.30 6.10
N ALA A 83 -3.25 5.88 7.31
CA ALA A 83 -2.94 7.28 7.51
C ALA A 83 -1.45 7.60 7.26
N SER A 84 -0.57 6.64 7.55
CA SER A 84 0.82 6.67 7.10
C SER A 84 1.31 5.26 6.75
N TRP A 85 2.39 5.22 5.97
CA TRP A 85 2.97 3.99 5.45
C TRP A 85 4.45 3.94 5.75
N THR A 86 4.92 2.76 6.14
CA THR A 86 6.34 2.48 6.34
C THR A 86 6.77 1.44 5.33
N THR A 87 7.82 1.75 4.58
CA THR A 87 8.44 0.78 3.67
C THR A 87 9.16 -0.28 4.49
N VAL A 88 8.87 -1.55 4.22
CA VAL A 88 9.56 -2.68 4.81
C VAL A 88 10.74 -3.03 3.91
N SER A 89 11.92 -2.55 4.29
CA SER A 89 13.19 -2.86 3.65
C SER A 89 13.68 -4.25 4.09
N GLY A 90 14.37 -5.00 3.21
CA GLY A 90 14.93 -6.32 3.53
C GLY A 90 14.32 -7.49 2.75
N ILE A 91 13.35 -7.23 1.88
CA ILE A 91 12.76 -8.24 0.97
C ILE A 91 13.51 -8.30 -0.38
N THR A 92 14.57 -7.51 -0.51
CA THR A 92 15.42 -7.43 -1.70
C THR A 92 16.77 -8.07 -1.38
N GLY A 93 16.90 -9.38 -1.54
CA GLY A 93 18.21 -10.02 -1.43
C GLY A 93 18.21 -11.53 -1.54
N GLU A 94 17.28 -12.20 -0.86
CA GLU A 94 17.23 -13.66 -0.88
C GLU A 94 15.83 -14.12 -1.25
N SER A 95 15.77 -15.08 -2.18
CA SER A 95 14.55 -15.80 -2.51
C SER A 95 13.80 -16.14 -1.23
N LEU A 96 12.59 -15.61 -1.06
CA LEU A 96 11.66 -16.07 -0.04
C LEU A 96 11.17 -17.48 -0.46
N SER A 97 12.05 -18.47 -0.42
CA SER A 97 11.70 -19.90 -0.62
C SER A 97 11.10 -20.53 0.63
N SER A 98 11.02 -19.80 1.74
CA SER A 98 10.34 -20.25 2.95
C SER A 98 9.84 -19.05 3.75
N VAL A 99 8.53 -18.93 3.91
CA VAL A 99 7.94 -18.23 5.05
C VAL A 99 7.94 -19.27 6.17
N ASP A 100 8.99 -19.30 6.99
CA ASP A 100 8.99 -20.10 8.21
C ASP A 100 8.49 -19.22 9.36
N PHE A 101 7.35 -19.57 9.93
CA PHE A 101 6.89 -18.98 11.19
C PHE A 101 7.54 -19.77 12.33
N SER A 102 8.80 -19.50 12.63
CA SER A 102 9.38 -20.01 13.87
C SER A 102 8.87 -19.15 15.04
N ASP A 103 7.77 -19.58 15.66
CA ASP A 103 7.34 -19.12 17.00
C ASP A 103 8.36 -19.62 18.03
N PRO A 104 9.14 -18.76 18.73
CA PRO A 104 10.12 -19.23 19.70
C PRO A 104 9.53 -19.57 21.08
N LEU A 105 8.22 -19.48 21.31
CA LEU A 105 7.70 -19.46 22.69
C LEU A 105 7.07 -20.77 23.16
N ARG A 106 7.79 -21.90 23.10
CA ARG A 106 7.50 -23.09 23.93
C ARG A 106 8.75 -23.89 24.29
N GLY A 107 9.46 -23.45 25.33
CA GLY A 107 10.34 -24.29 26.14
C GLY A 107 9.78 -24.38 27.56
N GLN A 108 9.25 -25.55 27.91
CA GLN A 108 8.90 -25.96 29.28
C GLN A 108 10.12 -26.62 29.92
#